data_AF-A0A183F892-F1
#
_entry.id   AF-A0A183F892-F1
#
_cell.length_a   1.000
_cell.length_b   1.000
_cell.length_c   1.000
_cell.angle_alpha   90.00
_cell.angle_beta   90.00
_cell.angle_gamma   90.00
#
_symmetry.space_group_name_H-M   'P 1'
#
loop_
_entity.id
_entity.type
_entity.pdbx_description
1 polymer ?
#
loop_
_entity_poly.entity_id
_entity_poly.type
_entity_poly.pdbx_seq_one_letter_code
_entity_poly.pdbx_strand_id
1 'polypeptide(L)'
;MNTAVLVVVLCAALCDAHRGRDRGYYSGGQRRRGPPIPPYLKYVSREARREYSNIVTSTDKTIADKKQEIIEWGQKYGIQDKVKDFNEKVESIRSQMMQNATELIKALPTALEQFSAIKKNKDQTSSQRDKALEELRASDPRVYDVLQYIFQQFKPGDPHGRRGYQGIDGFGRLGDLCRLSG
;
A
#
# COMPACT_ATOMS: atom_id res chain seq x y z
N MET A 1 -16.58 18.52 -13.52
CA MET A 1 -16.57 17.04 -13.64
C MET A 1 -15.15 16.67 -14.02
N ASN A 2 -14.34 16.05 -13.14
CA ASN A 2 -13.05 15.41 -13.50
C ASN A 2 -12.23 14.88 -12.31
N THR A 3 -12.52 15.27 -11.07
CA THR A 3 -11.86 14.67 -9.89
C THR A 3 -12.44 13.29 -9.52
N ALA A 4 -13.76 13.14 -9.62
CA ALA A 4 -14.43 11.86 -9.35
C ALA A 4 -14.06 10.76 -10.37
N VAL A 5 -13.84 11.13 -11.64
CA VAL A 5 -13.44 10.17 -12.69
C VAL A 5 -12.00 9.70 -12.48
N LEU A 6 -11.08 10.60 -12.07
CA LEU A 6 -9.69 10.24 -11.77
C LEU A 6 -9.57 9.29 -10.57
N VAL A 7 -10.39 9.47 -9.52
CA VAL A 7 -10.40 8.57 -8.35
C VAL A 7 -10.98 7.19 -8.68
N VAL A 8 -12.02 7.13 -9.53
CA VAL A 8 -12.61 5.85 -9.97
C VAL A 8 -11.67 5.09 -10.90
N VAL A 9 -10.93 5.78 -11.78
CA VAL A 9 -9.95 5.14 -12.69
C VAL A 9 -8.72 4.62 -11.93
N LEU A 10 -8.24 5.32 -10.90
CA LEU A 10 -7.17 4.83 -10.03
C LEU A 10 -7.60 3.61 -9.19
N CYS A 11 -8.84 3.59 -8.70
CA CYS A 11 -9.39 2.44 -7.99
C CYS A 11 -9.64 1.24 -8.93
N ALA A 12 -10.08 1.47 -10.17
CA ALA A 12 -10.30 0.41 -11.16
C ALA A 12 -8.97 -0.19 -11.65
N ALA A 13 -7.94 0.62 -11.91
CA ALA A 13 -6.62 0.11 -12.28
C ALA A 13 -5.95 -0.73 -11.17
N LEU A 14 -6.22 -0.41 -9.89
CA LEU A 14 -5.80 -1.23 -8.75
C LEU A 14 -6.66 -2.49 -8.55
N CYS A 15 -7.90 -2.51 -9.07
CA CYS A 15 -8.77 -3.69 -9.04
C CYS A 15 -8.55 -4.65 -10.22
N ASP A 16 -8.26 -4.13 -11.42
CA ASP A 16 -8.12 -4.92 -12.65
C ASP A 16 -6.75 -5.61 -12.79
N ALA A 17 -5.73 -5.19 -12.04
CA ALA A 17 -4.48 -5.94 -11.91
C ALA A 17 -4.65 -7.31 -11.21
N HIS A 18 -5.85 -7.63 -10.71
CA HIS A 18 -6.15 -8.89 -10.03
C HIS A 18 -7.11 -9.84 -10.76
N ARG A 19 -7.58 -9.50 -11.97
CA ARG A 19 -8.39 -10.43 -12.79
C ARG A 19 -7.73 -10.72 -14.13
N GLY A 20 -6.86 -11.72 -14.14
CA GLY A 20 -6.52 -12.43 -15.37
C GLY A 20 -5.08 -12.95 -15.48
N ARG A 21 -4.77 -14.06 -14.79
CA ARG A 21 -4.04 -15.18 -15.40
C ARG A 21 -4.07 -16.40 -14.48
N ASP A 22 -4.96 -17.33 -14.80
CA ASP A 22 -4.79 -18.73 -14.44
C ASP A 22 -3.51 -19.26 -15.07
N ARG A 23 -2.49 -19.50 -14.25
CA ARG A 23 -1.51 -20.58 -14.42
C ARG A 23 -1.11 -21.06 -13.03
N GLY A 24 -1.64 -22.20 -12.64
CA GLY A 24 -1.27 -22.87 -11.41
C GLY A 24 0.21 -23.25 -11.41
N TYR A 25 0.86 -23.09 -10.27
CA TYR A 25 1.68 -24.11 -9.62
C TYR A 25 1.97 -23.66 -8.18
N TYR A 26 1.85 -24.59 -7.25
CA TYR A 26 1.82 -24.42 -5.79
C TYR A 26 2.94 -23.53 -5.22
N SER A 27 2.57 -22.52 -4.43
CA SER A 27 3.44 -21.97 -3.37
C SER A 27 2.64 -21.19 -2.32
N GLY A 28 2.78 -21.66 -1.07
CA GLY A 28 2.57 -20.95 0.20
C GLY A 28 1.54 -19.83 0.21
N GLY A 29 0.32 -20.16 0.65
CA GLY A 29 -0.74 -19.19 0.88
C GLY A 29 -0.27 -18.04 1.75
N GLN A 30 0.05 -16.91 1.11
CA GLN A 30 -0.04 -15.61 1.74
C GLN A 30 -1.50 -15.48 2.17
N ARG A 31 -1.78 -15.79 3.43
CA ARG A 31 -3.06 -15.47 4.05
C ARG A 31 -3.24 -13.99 3.76
N ARG A 32 -4.19 -13.65 2.88
CA ARG A 32 -4.63 -12.26 2.73
C ARG A 32 -4.96 -11.84 4.15
N ARG A 33 -4.12 -10.98 4.73
CA ARG A 33 -4.39 -10.41 6.05
C ARG A 33 -5.64 -9.59 5.83
N GLY A 34 -6.78 -10.22 6.10
CA GLY A 34 -8.06 -9.54 6.12
C GLY A 34 -7.97 -8.35 7.07
N PRO A 35 -8.93 -7.41 6.99
CA PRO A 35 -9.04 -6.33 7.96
C PRO A 35 -8.84 -6.89 9.38
N PRO A 36 -8.04 -6.22 10.23
CA PRO A 36 -7.76 -6.72 11.57
C PRO A 36 -9.07 -7.05 12.28
N ILE A 37 -9.16 -8.28 12.78
CA ILE A 37 -10.34 -8.78 13.49
C ILE A 37 -10.61 -7.83 14.67
N PRO A 38 -11.81 -7.25 14.80
CA PRO A 38 -12.10 -6.33 15.90
C PRO A 38 -11.82 -7.00 17.26
N PRO A 39 -11.11 -6.31 18.17
CA PRO A 39 -10.61 -6.90 19.40
C PRO A 39 -11.74 -7.31 20.35
N TYR A 40 -12.94 -6.72 20.24
CA TYR A 40 -14.10 -7.09 21.05
C TYR A 40 -14.69 -8.46 20.68
N LEU A 41 -14.38 -9.00 19.49
CA LEU A 41 -14.88 -10.31 19.06
C LEU A 41 -14.32 -11.49 19.87
N LYS A 42 -13.25 -11.29 20.63
CA LYS A 42 -12.70 -12.32 21.53
C LYS A 42 -13.56 -12.58 22.76
N TYR A 43 -14.46 -11.65 23.09
CA TYR A 43 -15.31 -11.71 24.28
C TYR A 43 -16.72 -12.22 23.99
N VAL A 44 -17.02 -12.63 22.76
CA VAL A 44 -18.35 -13.11 22.35
C VAL A 44 -18.31 -14.57 21.90
N SER A 45 -19.48 -15.21 21.94
CA SER A 45 -19.66 -16.60 21.53
C SER A 45 -19.28 -16.83 20.06
N ARG A 46 -19.14 -18.10 19.68
CA ARG A 46 -18.82 -18.47 18.29
C ARG A 46 -19.96 -18.08 17.35
N GLU A 47 -21.19 -18.22 17.82
CA GLU A 47 -22.43 -17.87 17.15
C GLU A 47 -22.49 -16.36 16.89
N ALA A 48 -22.21 -15.55 17.92
CA ALA A 48 -22.13 -14.10 17.79
C ALA A 48 -21.06 -13.65 16.77
N ARG A 49 -19.89 -14.30 16.76
CA ARG A 49 -18.85 -14.07 15.74
C ARG A 49 -19.31 -14.42 14.33
N ARG A 50 -20.10 -15.49 14.16
CA ARG A 50 -20.66 -15.88 12.86
C ARG A 50 -21.66 -14.84 12.37
N GLU A 51 -22.56 -14.37 13.24
CA GLU A 51 -23.50 -13.29 12.92
C GLU A 51 -22.76 -12.02 12.49
N TYR A 52 -21.77 -11.59 13.26
CA TYR A 52 -20.92 -10.46 12.91
C TYR A 52 -20.30 -10.64 11.52
N SER A 53 -19.69 -11.81 11.26
CA SER A 53 -19.06 -12.10 9.97
C SER A 53 -20.05 -11.99 8.82
N ASN A 54 -21.27 -12.50 8.97
CA ASN A 54 -22.30 -12.42 7.94
C ASN A 54 -22.68 -10.97 7.60
N ILE A 55 -22.74 -10.09 8.62
CA ILE A 55 -23.01 -8.66 8.43
C ILE A 55 -21.88 -8.00 7.62
N VAL A 56 -20.62 -8.20 8.01
CA VAL A 56 -19.49 -7.54 7.32
C VAL A 56 -19.28 -8.07 5.90
N THR A 57 -19.51 -9.36 5.65
CA THR A 57 -19.32 -9.98 4.33
C THR A 57 -20.50 -9.80 3.38
N SER A 58 -21.66 -9.35 3.86
CA SER A 58 -22.83 -9.11 3.00
C SER A 58 -22.48 -8.17 1.85
N THR A 59 -22.77 -8.54 0.61
CA THR A 59 -22.47 -7.70 -0.57
C THR A 59 -23.60 -6.71 -0.89
N ASP A 60 -24.77 -6.93 -0.32
CA ASP A 60 -26.02 -6.29 -0.75
C ASP A 60 -26.36 -5.04 0.08
N LYS A 61 -25.60 -4.80 1.15
CA LYS A 61 -25.84 -3.72 2.12
C LYS A 61 -24.84 -2.59 1.97
N THR A 62 -25.29 -1.36 2.19
CA THR A 62 -24.37 -0.22 2.23
C THR A 62 -23.45 -0.33 3.44
N ILE A 63 -22.31 0.37 3.39
CA ILE A 63 -21.37 0.41 4.52
C ILE A 63 -22.05 1.03 5.76
N ALA A 64 -22.94 2.01 5.56
CA ALA A 64 -23.69 2.63 6.65
C ALA A 64 -24.65 1.64 7.31
N ASP A 65 -25.39 0.87 6.50
CA ASP A 65 -26.32 -0.15 7.00
C ASP A 65 -25.57 -1.23 7.80
N LYS A 66 -24.43 -1.70 7.28
CA LYS A 66 -23.59 -2.66 8.01
C LYS A 66 -23.11 -2.11 9.35
N LYS A 67 -22.73 -0.83 9.41
CA LYS A 67 -22.32 -0.20 10.68
C LYS A 67 -23.47 -0.16 11.67
N GLN A 68 -24.66 0.21 11.21
CA GLN A 68 -25.86 0.24 12.04
C GLN A 68 -26.22 -1.16 12.58
N GLU A 69 -26.20 -2.18 11.71
CA GLU A 69 -26.42 -3.57 12.12
C GLU A 69 -25.37 -4.10 13.09
N ILE A 70 -24.11 -3.68 12.97
CA ILE A 70 -23.06 -4.03 13.92
C ILE A 70 -23.31 -3.36 15.29
N ILE A 71 -23.86 -2.15 15.33
CA ILE A 71 -24.25 -1.47 16.57
C ILE A 71 -25.41 -2.22 17.25
N GLU A 72 -26.44 -2.61 16.49
CA GLU A 72 -27.58 -3.40 16.97
C GLU A 72 -27.15 -4.80 17.42
N TRP A 73 -26.27 -5.45 16.66
CA TRP A 73 -25.59 -6.68 17.08
C TRP A 73 -24.82 -6.48 18.39
N GLY A 74 -24.12 -5.35 18.54
CA GLY A 74 -23.43 -5.00 19.77
C GLY A 74 -24.38 -4.84 20.96
N GLN A 75 -25.58 -4.30 20.75
CA GLN A 75 -26.65 -4.21 21.76
C GLN A 75 -27.14 -5.59 22.17
N LYS A 76 -27.43 -6.47 21.20
CA LYS A 76 -27.90 -7.84 21.43
C LYS A 76 -26.96 -8.64 22.35
N TYR A 77 -25.64 -8.40 22.26
CA TYR A 77 -24.63 -9.11 23.04
C TYR A 77 -24.02 -8.29 24.19
N GLY A 78 -24.58 -7.11 24.51
CA GLY A 78 -24.12 -6.29 25.64
C GLY A 78 -22.71 -5.71 25.48
N ILE A 79 -22.23 -5.51 24.25
CA ILE A 79 -20.91 -4.96 23.93
C ILE A 79 -20.99 -3.69 23.08
N GLN A 80 -22.14 -3.01 23.09
CA GLN A 80 -22.39 -1.82 22.28
C GLN A 80 -21.30 -0.75 22.44
N ASP A 81 -20.89 -0.47 23.68
CA ASP A 81 -19.87 0.57 23.94
C ASP A 81 -18.54 0.21 23.27
N LYS A 82 -18.09 -1.05 23.40
CA LYS A 82 -16.86 -1.54 22.74
C LYS A 82 -16.93 -1.45 21.22
N VAL A 83 -18.12 -1.64 20.64
CA VAL A 83 -18.36 -1.51 19.21
C VAL A 83 -18.29 -0.05 18.77
N LYS A 84 -18.92 0.86 19.51
CA LYS A 84 -18.87 2.31 19.22
C LYS A 84 -17.45 2.85 19.31
N ASP A 85 -16.74 2.57 20.40
CA ASP A 85 -15.35 2.98 20.61
C ASP A 85 -14.44 2.52 19.46
N PHE A 86 -14.62 1.27 19.02
CA PHE A 86 -13.85 0.72 17.91
C PHE A 86 -14.18 1.40 16.59
N ASN A 87 -15.46 1.66 16.30
CA ASN A 87 -15.88 2.33 15.08
C ASN A 87 -15.33 3.76 15.01
N GLU A 88 -15.40 4.51 16.10
CA GLU A 88 -14.82 5.86 16.18
C GLU A 88 -13.31 5.84 15.96
N LYS A 89 -12.59 4.90 16.58
CA LYS A 89 -11.16 4.72 16.37
C LYS A 89 -10.82 4.40 14.91
N VAL A 90 -11.59 3.52 14.26
CA VAL A 90 -11.39 3.16 12.86
C VAL A 90 -11.63 4.36 11.94
N GLU A 91 -12.68 5.16 12.18
CA GLU A 91 -12.93 6.38 11.41
C GLU A 91 -11.82 7.42 11.59
N SER A 92 -11.33 7.61 12.82
CA SER A 92 -10.19 8.48 13.09
C SER A 92 -8.94 8.01 12.35
N ILE A 93 -8.60 6.72 12.40
CA ILE A 93 -7.44 6.16 11.68
C ILE A 93 -7.62 6.34 10.18
N ARG A 94 -8.81 6.08 9.63
CA ARG A 94 -9.11 6.26 8.21
C ARG A 94 -8.93 7.71 7.79
N SER A 95 -9.44 8.66 8.58
CA SER A 95 -9.30 10.09 8.32
C SER A 95 -7.83 10.53 8.31
N GLN A 96 -7.06 10.13 9.34
CA GLN A 96 -5.62 10.41 9.42
C GLN A 96 -4.85 9.80 8.25
N MET A 97 -5.18 8.56 7.87
CA MET A 97 -4.56 7.92 6.70
C MET A 97 -4.85 8.70 5.41
N MET A 98 -6.09 9.15 5.20
CA MET A 98 -6.45 9.93 4.02
C MET A 98 -5.76 11.30 4.00
N GLN A 99 -5.64 11.96 5.15
CA GLN A 99 -4.91 13.22 5.28
C GLN A 99 -3.42 13.03 4.94
N ASN A 100 -2.75 12.07 5.58
CA ASN A 100 -1.35 11.76 5.32
C ASN A 100 -1.09 11.39 3.85
N ALA A 101 -1.98 10.60 3.24
CA ALA A 101 -1.87 10.26 1.82
C ALA A 101 -2.03 11.50 0.93
N THR A 102 -2.95 12.40 1.27
CA THR A 102 -3.16 13.65 0.54
C THR A 102 -1.93 14.55 0.61
N GLU A 103 -1.30 14.67 1.78
CA GLU A 103 -0.06 15.42 1.96
C GLU A 103 1.09 14.84 1.13
N LEU A 104 1.25 13.51 1.15
CA LEU A 104 2.25 12.82 0.34
C LEU A 104 2.04 13.08 -1.16
N ILE A 105 0.79 12.97 -1.64
CA ILE A 105 0.46 13.24 -3.04
C ILE A 105 0.80 14.68 -3.44
N LYS A 106 0.63 15.66 -2.55
CA LYS A 106 1.02 17.06 -2.81
C LYS A 106 2.54 17.24 -2.90
N ALA A 107 3.32 16.45 -2.16
CA ALA A 107 4.79 16.52 -2.17
C ALA A 107 5.43 15.75 -3.34
N LEU A 108 4.74 14.75 -3.90
CA LEU A 108 5.27 13.89 -4.97
C LEU A 108 5.76 14.63 -6.22
N PRO A 109 5.06 15.64 -6.77
CA PRO A 109 5.53 16.35 -7.97
C PRO A 109 6.91 16.98 -7.77
N THR A 110 7.10 17.68 -6.65
CA THR A 110 8.38 18.33 -6.31
C THR A 110 9.50 17.30 -6.12
N ALA A 111 9.23 16.19 -5.43
CA ALA A 111 10.21 15.13 -5.26
C ALA A 111 10.58 14.45 -6.60
N LEU A 112 9.61 14.28 -7.50
CA LEU A 112 9.84 13.75 -8.84
C LEU A 112 10.73 14.70 -9.67
N GLU A 113 10.52 16.02 -9.59
CA GLU A 113 11.37 17.01 -10.24
C GLU A 113 12.82 16.96 -9.73
N GLN A 114 13.01 16.94 -8.41
CA GLN A 114 14.34 16.82 -7.79
C GLN A 114 15.04 15.51 -8.18
N PHE A 115 14.33 14.39 -8.10
CA PHE A 115 14.85 13.09 -8.51
C PHE A 115 15.26 13.08 -10.00
N SER A 116 14.42 13.64 -10.87
CA SER A 116 14.68 13.78 -12.30
C SER A 116 15.91 14.64 -12.58
N ALA A 117 16.06 15.77 -11.88
CA ALA A 117 17.22 16.64 -11.99
C ALA A 117 18.51 15.90 -11.61
N ILE A 118 18.52 15.16 -10.50
CA ILE A 118 19.66 14.34 -10.07
C ILE A 118 19.98 13.26 -11.11
N LYS A 119 18.98 12.56 -11.64
CA LYS A 119 19.20 11.46 -12.60
C LYS A 119 19.64 11.94 -13.99
N LYS A 120 19.21 13.13 -14.41
CA LYS A 120 19.55 13.71 -15.72
C LYS A 120 20.86 14.49 -15.71
N ASN A 121 21.40 14.84 -14.54
CA ASN A 121 22.68 15.52 -14.44
C ASN A 121 23.82 14.60 -14.90
N LYS A 122 24.41 14.91 -16.07
CA LYS A 122 25.51 14.15 -16.67
C LYS A 122 26.89 14.59 -16.18
N ASP A 123 26.96 15.69 -15.46
CA ASP A 123 28.22 16.26 -14.94
C ASP A 123 28.61 15.63 -13.59
N GLN A 124 27.69 14.86 -12.97
CA GLN A 124 27.94 14.13 -11.73
C GLN A 124 28.50 12.73 -11.98
N THR A 125 29.47 12.34 -11.16
CA THR A 125 29.91 10.94 -11.03
C THR A 125 28.82 10.09 -10.38
N SER A 126 28.84 8.77 -10.59
CA SER A 126 27.89 7.85 -9.94
C SER A 126 27.85 8.01 -8.42
N SER A 127 29.00 8.19 -7.76
CA SER A 127 29.05 8.39 -6.31
C SER A 127 28.39 9.69 -5.85
N GLN A 128 28.54 10.79 -6.59
CA GLN A 128 27.89 12.06 -6.28
C GLN A 128 26.38 11.96 -6.44
N ARG A 129 25.93 11.28 -7.49
CA ARG A 129 24.51 11.04 -7.74
C ARG A 129 23.87 10.19 -6.64
N ASP A 130 24.56 9.16 -6.17
CA ASP A 130 24.06 8.29 -5.10
C ASP A 130 23.92 9.06 -3.78
N LYS A 131 24.90 9.93 -3.45
CA LYS A 131 24.79 10.85 -2.30
C LYS A 131 23.60 11.81 -2.41
N ALA A 132 23.39 12.41 -3.59
CA ALA A 132 22.26 13.32 -3.80
C ALA A 132 20.90 12.61 -3.64
N LEU A 133 20.81 11.34 -4.03
CA LEU A 133 19.60 10.53 -3.79
C LEU A 133 19.41 10.16 -2.32
N GLU A 134 20.50 9.91 -1.61
CA GLU A 134 20.48 9.67 -0.16
C GLU A 134 20.00 10.92 0.59
N GLU A 135 20.46 12.11 0.21
CA GLU A 135 19.99 13.40 0.75
C GLU A 135 18.50 13.64 0.46
N LEU A 136 18.04 13.34 -0.76
CA LEU A 136 16.62 13.41 -1.12
C LEU A 136 15.78 12.46 -0.26
N ARG A 137 16.26 11.23 -0.04
CA ARG A 137 15.60 10.25 0.83
C ARG A 137 15.60 10.68 2.28
N ALA A 138 16.69 11.25 2.77
CA ALA A 138 16.80 11.75 4.15
C ALA A 138 15.84 12.91 4.41
N SER A 139 15.56 13.73 3.40
CA SER A 139 14.65 14.88 3.49
C SER A 139 13.19 14.46 3.70
N ASP A 140 12.69 13.49 2.92
CA ASP A 140 11.38 12.87 3.13
C ASP A 140 11.39 11.39 2.72
N PRO A 141 11.63 10.48 3.68
CA PRO A 141 11.73 9.05 3.40
C PRO A 141 10.43 8.47 2.80
N ARG A 142 9.26 8.97 3.24
CA ARG A 142 7.96 8.43 2.82
C ARG A 142 7.67 8.79 1.37
N VAL A 143 7.92 10.03 0.99
CA VAL A 143 7.77 10.49 -0.40
C VAL A 143 8.75 9.75 -1.31
N TYR A 144 10.00 9.57 -0.87
CA TYR A 144 11.01 8.84 -1.64
C TYR A 144 10.63 7.37 -1.85
N ASP A 145 10.14 6.67 -0.82
CA ASP A 145 9.73 5.27 -0.92
C ASP A 145 8.56 5.08 -1.91
N VAL A 146 7.56 5.98 -1.87
CA VAL A 146 6.45 5.96 -2.84
C VAL A 146 6.94 6.26 -4.26
N LEU A 147 7.84 7.23 -4.42
CA LEU A 147 8.46 7.54 -5.70
C LEU A 147 9.21 6.32 -6.27
N GLN A 148 9.98 5.62 -5.43
CA GLN A 148 10.67 4.39 -5.81
C GLN A 148 9.69 3.29 -6.23
N TYR A 149 8.59 3.13 -5.49
CA TYR A 149 7.53 2.18 -5.83
C TYR A 149 6.91 2.50 -7.20
N ILE A 150 6.62 3.76 -7.49
CA ILE A 150 6.10 4.20 -8.80
C ILE A 150 7.07 3.78 -9.90
N PHE A 151 8.37 4.08 -9.79
CA PHE A 151 9.36 3.69 -10.80
C PHE A 151 9.49 2.17 -10.98
N GLN A 152 9.37 1.38 -9.90
CA GLN A 152 9.41 -0.08 -9.98
C GLN A 152 8.29 -0.64 -10.88
N GLN A 153 7.11 -0.01 -10.90
CA GLN A 153 6.01 -0.44 -11.77
C GLN A 153 6.32 -0.27 -13.27
N PHE A 154 7.23 0.65 -13.62
CA PHE A 154 7.58 0.95 -15.01
C PHE A 154 8.96 0.44 -15.42
N LYS A 155 9.68 -0.26 -14.54
CA LYS A 155 10.94 -0.91 -14.93
C LYS A 155 10.63 -2.05 -15.93
N PRO A 156 11.29 -2.09 -17.10
CA PRO A 156 11.21 -3.25 -17.97
C PRO A 156 11.58 -4.50 -17.17
N GLY A 157 10.75 -5.54 -17.25
CA GLY A 157 11.07 -6.83 -16.64
C GLY A 157 12.38 -7.36 -17.22
N ASP A 158 13.24 -7.87 -16.35
CA ASP A 158 14.51 -8.45 -16.77
C ASP A 158 14.25 -9.63 -17.73
N PRO A 159 14.74 -9.60 -18.99
CA PRO A 159 14.58 -10.70 -19.93
C PRO A 159 15.28 -11.98 -19.44
N HIS A 160 16.22 -11.85 -18.51
CA HIS A 160 16.96 -12.95 -17.93
C HIS A 160 16.58 -13.09 -16.46
N GLY A 161 15.50 -13.83 -16.22
CA GLY A 161 15.04 -14.16 -14.88
C GLY A 161 16.08 -14.88 -14.03
N ARG A 162 16.95 -14.12 -13.36
CA ARG A 162 17.66 -14.56 -12.17
C ARG A 162 16.92 -14.01 -10.95
N ARG A 163 15.91 -14.76 -10.50
CA ARG A 163 15.39 -14.62 -9.14
C ARG A 163 16.48 -15.06 -8.17
N GLY A 164 17.15 -14.10 -7.57
CA GLY A 164 18.02 -14.32 -6.42
C GLY A 164 18.41 -12.98 -5.84
N TYR A 165 17.65 -12.52 -4.84
CA TYR A 165 18.20 -12.00 -3.57
C TYR A 165 17.03 -11.77 -2.60
N GLN A 166 16.92 -12.66 -1.63
CA GLN A 166 16.42 -12.31 -0.30
C GLN A 166 17.34 -11.23 0.28
N GLY A 167 16.78 -10.27 1.01
CA GLY A 167 17.56 -9.50 1.96
C GLY A 167 17.40 -8.00 1.80
N ILE A 168 16.93 -7.40 2.89
CA ILE A 168 17.13 -6.02 3.25
C ILE A 168 18.65 -5.75 3.30
N ASP A 169 19.05 -4.53 2.90
CA ASP A 169 20.40 -3.94 2.91
C ASP A 169 21.37 -4.32 1.77
N GLY A 170 21.75 -3.33 0.96
CA GLY A 170 22.73 -3.53 -0.12
C GLY A 170 23.08 -2.28 -0.92
N PHE A 171 23.56 -1.23 -0.26
CA PHE A 171 24.61 -0.39 -0.85
C PHE A 171 25.83 -1.30 -1.07
N GLY A 172 26.38 -1.35 -2.29
CA GLY A 172 27.62 -2.08 -2.57
C GLY A 172 27.68 -2.51 -4.04
N ARG A 173 28.29 -1.72 -4.93
CA ARG A 173 29.75 -1.60 -5.18
C ARG A 173 30.20 -2.54 -6.29
N LEU A 174 31.11 -1.99 -7.10
CA LEU A 174 31.91 -2.62 -8.17
C LEU A 174 31.10 -2.80 -9.46
N GLY A 175 31.47 -2.21 -10.58
CA GLY A 175 32.84 -1.97 -11.03
C GLY A 175 33.12 -2.81 -12.25
N ASP A 176 32.23 -2.80 -13.24
CA ASP A 176 32.50 -3.30 -14.59
C ASP A 176 32.38 -2.08 -15.52
N LEU A 177 33.39 -1.21 -15.51
CA LEU A 177 34.46 -1.21 -16.50
C LEU A 177 33.91 -1.18 -17.92
N CYS A 178 33.87 0.04 -18.47
CA CYS A 178 34.17 0.23 -19.88
C CYS A 178 35.45 -0.55 -20.23
N ARG A 179 35.36 -1.62 -21.02
CA ARG A 179 36.39 -2.00 -22.02
C ARG A 179 35.92 -3.13 -22.93
N LEU A 180 35.29 -2.74 -24.03
CA LEU A 180 35.72 -3.25 -25.33
C LEU A 180 37.04 -2.53 -25.65
N SER A 181 38.12 -3.28 -25.82
CA SER A 181 39.32 -3.03 -26.64
C SER A 181 40.46 -3.88 -26.10
N GLY A 182 40.72 -4.97 -26.82
CA GLY A 182 41.72 -6.00 -26.60
C GLY A 182 41.36 -7.16 -27.51
#